data_AF-A0A2V7KUK3-F1
#
_entry.id   AF-A0A2V7KUK3-F1
#
_cell.length_a   1.000
_cell.length_b   1.000
_cell.length_c   1.000
_cell.angle_alpha   90.00
_cell.angle_beta   90.00
_cell.angle_gamma   90.00
#
_symmetry.space_group_name_H-M   'P 1'
#
loop_
_entity.id
_entity.type
_entity.pdbx_description
1 polymer ?
#
loop_
_entity_poly.entity_id
_entity_poly.type
_entity_poly.pdbx_seq_one_letter_code
_entity_poly.pdbx_strand_id
1 'polypeptide(L)' 'AEFRRRGFTEVTLWVLEENRDARKFYEKHAFHLDGGTRRYPRTSVPEVRYRIRLTVP' A
#
# COMPACT_ATOMS: atom_id res chain seq x y z
N ALA A 1 3.25 8.71 12.50
CA ALA A 1 4.13 9.70 13.16
C ALA A 1 5.51 9.74 12.50
N GLU A 2 6.24 8.62 12.41
CA GLU A 2 7.62 8.61 11.90
C GLU A 2 7.79 9.09 10.45
N PHE A 3 7.02 8.57 9.50
CA PHE A 3 7.14 9.00 8.10
C PHE A 3 6.87 10.50 7.91
N ARG A 4 5.93 11.07 8.68
CA ARG A 4 5.69 12.52 8.69
C ARG A 4 6.89 13.30 9.25
N ARG A 5 7.49 12.84 10.36
CA ARG A 5 8.69 13.46 10.94
C ARG A 5 9.86 13.50 9.96
N ARG A 6 9.96 12.49 9.10
CA ARG A 6 10.99 12.40 8.05
C ARG A 6 10.64 13.15 6.76
N GLY A 7 9.52 13.88 6.72
CA GLY A 7 9.12 14.69 5.57
C GLY A 7 8.50 13.91 4.41
N PHE A 8 8.13 12.64 4.60
CA PHE A 8 7.40 11.90 3.57
C PHE A 8 5.96 12.39 3.46
N THR A 9 5.47 12.53 2.23
CA THR A 9 4.11 12.99 1.89
C THR A 9 3.14 11.86 1.62
N GLU A 10 3.65 10.66 1.35
CA GLU A 10 2.85 9.47 1.08
C GLU A 10 3.58 8.19 1.51
N VAL A 11 2.82 7.11 1.67
CA VAL A 11 3.33 5.75 1.86
C VAL A 11 2.67 4.87 0.82
N THR A 12 3.47 4.02 0.16
CA THR A 12 2.98 2.97 -0.72
C THR A 12 3.45 1.60 -0.24
N LEU A 13 2.64 0.57 -0.45
CA LEU A 13 3.00 -0.82 -0.19
C LEU A 13 2.43 -1.74 -1.26
N TRP A 14 3.14 -2.84 -1.52
CA TRP A 14 2.69 -3.92 -2.39
C TRP A 14 2.10 -5.04 -1.55
N VAL A 15 0.97 -5.57 -1.98
CA VAL A 15 0.29 -6.70 -1.34
C VAL A 15 -0.13 -7.70 -2.42
N LEU A 16 -0.10 -8.99 -2.10
CA LEU A 16 -0.64 -10.01 -3.01
C LEU A 16 -2.10 -9.70 -3.33
N GLU A 17 -2.48 -9.79 -4.61
CA GLU A 17 -3.82 -9.47 -5.07
C GLU A 17 -4.89 -10.31 -4.33
N GLU A 18 -4.63 -11.60 -4.10
CA GLU A 18 -5.56 -12.50 -3.41
C GLU A 18 -5.45 -12.47 -1.87
N ASN A 19 -4.55 -11.67 -1.28
CA ASN A 19 -4.50 -11.53 0.18
C ASN A 19 -5.59 -10.56 0.66
N ARG A 20 -6.84 -11.05 0.63
CA ARG A 20 -8.06 -10.28 0.92
C ARG A 20 -8.06 -9.71 2.34
N ASP A 21 -7.50 -10.42 3.32
CA ASP A 21 -7.45 -9.96 4.70
C ASP A 21 -6.51 -8.77 4.87
N ALA A 22 -5.32 -8.82 4.26
CA ALA A 22 -4.40 -7.68 4.26
C ALA A 22 -4.99 -6.49 3.49
N ARG A 23 -5.63 -6.73 2.34
CA ARG A 23 -6.30 -5.68 1.55
C ARG A 23 -7.39 -4.96 2.35
N LYS A 24 -8.29 -5.70 3.02
CA LYS A 24 -9.31 -5.14 3.92
C LYS A 24 -8.69 -4.33 5.07
N PHE A 25 -7.57 -4.82 5.63
CA PHE A 25 -6.85 -4.09 6.67
C PHE A 25 -6.37 -2.73 6.16
N TYR A 26 -5.75 -2.67 4.98
CA TYR A 26 -5.25 -1.41 4.42
C TYR A 26 -6.38 -0.45 4.05
N GLU A 27 -7.46 -0.95 3.44
CA GLU A 27 -8.66 -0.16 3.12
C GLU A 27 -9.28 0.47 4.37
N LYS A 28 -9.39 -0.31 5.47
CA LYS A 28 -9.86 0.19 6.77
C LYS A 28 -8.98 1.31 7.33
N HIS A 29 -7.69 1.35 6.99
CA HIS A 29 -6.74 2.38 7.41
C HIS A 29 -6.54 3.48 6.36
N ALA A 30 -7.53 3.70 5.48
CA ALA A 30 -7.56 4.76 4.46
C ALA A 30 -6.48 4.67 3.37
N PHE A 31 -5.84 3.51 3.22
CA PHE A 31 -5.11 3.23 2.00
C PHE A 31 -6.09 2.94 0.86
N HIS A 32 -5.72 3.32 -0.35
CA HIS A 32 -6.48 3.06 -1.57
C HIS A 32 -5.57 2.46 -2.64
N LEU A 33 -6.15 1.69 -3.55
CA LEU A 33 -5.44 1.24 -4.75
C LEU A 33 -5.01 2.45 -5.58
N ASP A 34 -3.77 2.47 -6.01
CA ASP A 34 -3.21 3.56 -6.82
C ASP A 34 -2.95 3.18 -8.28
N GLY A 35 -3.40 1.99 -8.68
CA GLY A 35 -3.22 1.43 -10.02
C GLY A 35 -1.89 0.69 -10.23
N GLY A 36 -0.98 0.71 -9.26
CA GLY A 36 0.25 -0.07 -9.35
C GLY A 36 -0.03 -1.57 -9.34
N THR A 37 0.42 -2.28 -10.37
CA THR A 37 0.39 -3.75 -10.45
C THR A 37 1.79 -4.27 -10.77
N ARG A 38 2.14 -5.45 -10.23
CA ARG A 38 3.37 -6.17 -10.60
C ARG A 38 3.23 -7.66 -10.28
N ARG A 39 4.30 -8.42 -10.52
CA ARG A 39 4.41 -9.80 -10.07
C ARG A 39 5.51 -9.94 -9.03
N TYR A 40 5.26 -10.72 -7.97
CA TYR A 40 6.25 -11.00 -6.95
C TYR A 40 7.46 -11.71 -7.58
N PRO A 41 8.70 -11.22 -7.42
CA PRO A 41 9.85 -11.69 -8.20
C PRO A 41 10.16 -13.18 -8.11
N ARG A 42 9.81 -13.86 -7.00
CA ARG A 42 10.19 -15.26 -6.79
C ARG A 42 9.14 -16.27 -7.26
N THR A 43 7.86 -15.89 -7.24
CA THR A 43 6.74 -16.82 -7.50
C THR A 43 5.80 -16.35 -8.60
N SER A 44 6.04 -15.16 -9.16
CA SER A 44 5.22 -14.54 -10.19
C SER A 44 3.75 -14.30 -9.82
N VAL A 45 3.39 -14.41 -8.53
CA VAL A 45 2.03 -14.11 -8.06
C VAL A 45 1.72 -12.62 -8.22
N PRO A 46 0.48 -12.24 -8.59
CA PRO A 46 0.11 -10.84 -8.79
C PRO A 46 0.14 -10.07 -7.47
N GLU A 47 0.67 -8.85 -7.52
CA GLU A 47 0.66 -7.87 -6.44
C GLU A 47 0.01 -6.57 -6.93
N VAL A 48 -0.78 -5.96 -6.04
CA VAL A 48 -1.38 -4.64 -6.23
C VAL A 48 -0.76 -3.66 -5.24
N ARG A 49 -0.71 -2.37 -5.60
CA ARG A 49 -0.15 -1.33 -4.76
C ARG A 49 -1.23 -0.47 -4.14
N TYR A 50 -1.11 -0.30 -2.82
CA TYR A 50 -1.90 0.62 -2.03
C TYR A 50 -1.09 1.86 -1.70
N ARG A 51 -1.77 3.01 -1.63
CA ARG A 51 -1.22 4.33 -1.27
C ARG A 51 -2.04 4.95 -0.15
N ILE A 52 -1.39 5.68 0.73
CA ILE A 52 -2.01 6.67 1.61
C ILE A 52 -1.25 7.99 1.52
N ARG A 53 -1.99 9.11 1.49
CA ARG A 53 -1.38 10.43 1.67
C ARG A 53 -1.20 10.69 3.15
N LEU A 54 0.00 11.10 3.53
CA LEU A 54 0.29 11.57 4.87
C LEU A 54 -0.10 13.04 4.93
N THR A 55 -1.36 13.34 5.22
CA THR A 55 -1.76 14.72 5.54
C THR A 55 -0.87 15.23 6.67
N VAL A 56 -0.29 16.42 6.46
CA VAL A 56 0.27 17.21 7.56
C VAL A 56 -0.94 17.71 8.37
N PRO A 57 -0.91 17.65 9.71
CA PRO A 57 -1.86 18.39 10.52
C PRO A 57 -1.87 19.87 10.15
#